data_AF-A0A8T1A4V3-F1
#
_entry.id   AF-A0A8T1A4V3-F1
#
_cell.length_a   1.000
_cell.length_b   1.000
_cell.length_c   1.000
_cell.angle_alpha   90.00
_cell.angle_beta   90.00
_cell.angle_gamma   90.00
#
_symmetry.space_group_name_H-M   'P 1'
#
loop_
_entity.id
_entity.type
_entity.pdbx_description
1 polymer ?
#
loop_
_entity_poly.entity_id
_entity_poly.type
_entity_poly.pdbx_seq_one_letter_code
_entity_poly.pdbx_strand_id
1 'polypeptide(L)'
;MNRRTTFCDIDTLEVKKEMWRAEKGVPCYRTGTEQDIYNGGNLNNGLSRNHGLPNLWLSAPTEGDETITVTLKEARNVSRMQLVFDSNLNYHYDNLEIYQDFTIFPTLVKDYTVYGKKNGAYHELITVTDNYKRVNKLSFQPFLTDELKVVFHKTNGAKRVGVYEIRAYE
;
A
#
# COMPACT_ATOMS: atom_id res chain seq x y z
N MET A 1 -34.57 37.95 8.28
CA MET A 1 -33.41 37.08 8.58
C MET A 1 -33.48 35.88 7.65
N ASN A 2 -32.42 35.60 6.90
CA ASN A 2 -32.42 34.67 5.76
C ASN A 2 -32.61 33.22 6.26
N ARG A 3 -33.81 32.65 6.15
CA ARG A 3 -34.17 31.28 6.61
C ARG A 3 -33.66 30.17 5.68
N ARG A 4 -32.61 30.42 4.90
CA ARG A 4 -32.01 29.40 4.04
C ARG A 4 -31.06 28.54 4.86
N THR A 5 -30.91 27.29 4.47
CA THR A 5 -30.06 26.24 5.07
C THR A 5 -28.66 26.76 5.42
N THR A 6 -28.49 27.19 6.66
CA THR A 6 -27.20 27.53 7.27
C THR A 6 -26.53 26.30 7.87
N PHE A 7 -25.22 26.39 8.12
CA PHE A 7 -24.38 25.34 8.72
C PHE A 7 -24.85 24.83 10.09
N CYS A 8 -25.60 25.68 10.78
CA CYS A 8 -26.15 25.46 12.11
C CYS A 8 -27.68 25.57 12.02
N ASP A 9 -28.38 24.73 12.74
CA ASP A 9 -29.81 24.86 12.96
C ASP A 9 -30.08 26.08 13.86
N ILE A 10 -30.90 27.02 13.39
CA ILE A 10 -31.04 28.32 14.07
C ILE A 10 -31.88 28.24 15.35
N ASP A 11 -32.71 27.22 15.48
CA ASP A 11 -33.61 27.05 16.62
C ASP A 11 -32.92 26.27 17.75
N THR A 12 -32.08 25.31 17.40
CA THR A 12 -31.33 24.47 18.37
C THR A 12 -29.88 24.90 18.58
N LEU A 13 -29.32 25.71 17.68
CA LEU A 13 -27.89 26.05 17.60
C LEU A 13 -26.96 24.82 17.45
N GLU A 14 -27.51 23.67 17.05
CA GLU A 14 -26.73 22.48 16.78
C GLU A 14 -26.16 22.45 15.35
N VAL A 15 -24.95 21.91 15.21
CA VAL A 15 -24.36 21.66 13.89
C VAL A 15 -25.12 20.52 13.22
N LYS A 16 -25.57 20.76 11.98
CA LYS A 16 -26.23 19.75 11.15
C LYS A 16 -25.24 18.69 10.71
N LYS A 17 -25.15 17.60 11.49
CA LYS A 17 -24.19 16.50 11.28
C LYS A 17 -24.33 15.84 9.90
N GLU A 18 -25.53 15.88 9.32
CA GLU A 18 -25.82 15.35 7.99
C GLU A 18 -25.09 16.11 6.86
N MET A 19 -24.83 17.41 6.99
CA MET A 19 -24.09 18.18 5.98
C MET A 19 -22.59 17.91 6.02
N TRP A 20 -22.09 17.46 7.18
CA TRP A 20 -20.70 17.04 7.40
C TRP A 20 -20.52 15.54 7.28
N ARG A 21 -21.59 14.81 6.96
CA ARG A 21 -21.52 13.37 6.77
C ARG A 21 -20.79 13.10 5.46
N ALA A 22 -19.51 12.78 5.57
CA ALA A 22 -18.76 12.21 4.48
C ALA A 22 -19.40 10.88 4.10
N GLU A 23 -20.19 10.88 3.02
CA GLU A 23 -20.74 9.64 2.47
C GLU A 23 -19.60 8.73 2.04
N LYS A 24 -19.64 7.48 2.53
CA LYS A 24 -18.60 6.48 2.25
C LYS A 24 -18.82 5.91 0.86
N GLY A 25 -18.41 6.67 -0.17
CA GLY A 25 -18.40 6.19 -1.54
C GLY A 25 -18.39 7.32 -2.55
N VAL A 26 -17.37 7.36 -3.40
CA VAL A 26 -17.42 8.11 -4.65
C VAL A 26 -18.16 7.28 -5.70
N PRO A 27 -18.91 7.91 -6.63
CA PRO A 27 -19.52 7.18 -7.74
C PRO A 27 -18.47 6.37 -8.50
N CYS A 28 -18.71 5.07 -8.65
CA CYS A 28 -17.84 4.18 -9.40
C CYS A 28 -18.44 3.97 -10.80
N TYR A 29 -17.69 4.32 -11.83
CA TYR A 29 -18.09 4.13 -13.21
C TYR A 29 -17.41 2.88 -13.77
N ARG A 30 -18.21 2.01 -14.39
CA ARG A 30 -17.68 0.87 -15.16
C ARG A 30 -17.04 1.42 -16.43
N THR A 31 -15.76 1.15 -16.63
CA THR A 31 -15.08 1.44 -17.90
C THR A 31 -15.46 0.38 -18.94
N GLY A 32 -15.49 0.76 -20.22
CA GLY A 32 -15.81 -0.19 -21.31
C GLY A 32 -14.73 -1.25 -21.54
N THR A 33 -13.49 -0.97 -21.10
CA THR A 33 -12.35 -1.88 -21.18
C THR A 33 -11.66 -1.96 -19.82
N GLU A 34 -11.16 -3.16 -19.48
CA GLU A 34 -10.34 -3.37 -18.31
C GLU A 34 -9.03 -2.59 -18.44
N GLN A 35 -8.64 -1.92 -17.37
CA GLN A 35 -7.46 -1.07 -17.33
C GLN A 35 -6.42 -1.74 -16.43
N ASP A 36 -5.26 -2.06 -16.99
CA ASP A 36 -4.18 -2.69 -16.26
C ASP A 36 -3.32 -1.65 -15.51
N ILE A 37 -3.95 -0.79 -14.69
CA ILE A 37 -3.25 0.32 -14.01
C ILE A 37 -2.53 -0.09 -12.72
N TYR A 38 -2.74 -1.33 -12.25
CA TYR A 38 -2.19 -1.86 -11.00
C TYR A 38 -1.16 -2.98 -11.22
N ASN A 39 -0.55 -3.04 -12.41
CA ASN A 39 0.38 -4.09 -12.78
C ASN A 39 1.77 -3.96 -12.12
N GLY A 40 2.57 -5.02 -12.23
CA GLY A 40 3.93 -5.08 -11.67
C GLY A 40 4.93 -4.10 -12.29
N GLY A 41 4.67 -3.56 -13.49
CA GLY A 41 5.48 -2.53 -14.13
C GLY A 41 5.50 -1.20 -13.38
N ASN A 42 4.58 -0.99 -12.43
CA ASN A 42 4.63 0.15 -11.51
C ASN A 42 5.75 0.03 -10.46
N LEU A 43 6.25 -1.19 -10.17
CA LEU A 43 7.15 -1.45 -9.04
C LEU A 43 8.59 -0.99 -9.25
N ASN A 44 9.02 -0.82 -10.50
CA ASN A 44 10.41 -0.56 -10.87
C ASN A 44 10.57 0.63 -11.84
N ASN A 45 9.55 1.49 -11.96
CA ASN A 45 9.56 2.64 -12.86
C ASN A 45 10.22 3.91 -12.25
N GLY A 46 10.74 3.81 -11.02
CA GLY A 46 11.43 4.89 -10.31
C GLY A 46 10.51 5.86 -9.54
N LEU A 47 9.20 5.62 -9.52
CA LEU A 47 8.20 6.43 -8.82
C LEU A 47 7.70 5.67 -7.58
N SER A 48 7.68 6.34 -6.43
CA SER A 48 7.35 5.72 -5.12
C SER A 48 6.03 6.23 -4.51
N ARG A 49 5.20 6.88 -5.33
CA ARG A 49 3.90 7.47 -4.98
C ARG A 49 3.02 7.61 -6.23
N ASN A 50 1.75 7.94 -6.04
CA ASN A 50 0.83 8.27 -7.13
C ASN A 50 1.44 9.36 -8.02
N HIS A 51 1.35 9.17 -9.33
CA HIS A 51 1.91 10.10 -10.32
C HIS A 51 1.10 10.02 -11.62
N GLY A 52 0.15 10.94 -11.79
CA GLY A 52 -0.83 10.92 -12.88
C GLY A 52 -1.88 9.80 -12.73
N LEU A 53 -1.40 8.56 -12.65
CA LEU A 53 -2.16 7.35 -12.33
C LEU A 53 -1.82 6.86 -10.89
N PRO A 54 -2.49 5.82 -10.38
CA PRO A 54 -2.24 5.33 -9.02
C PRO A 54 -0.77 4.94 -8.75
N ASN A 55 -0.04 4.45 -9.76
CA ASN A 55 1.39 4.09 -9.68
C ASN A 55 1.71 3.13 -8.52
N LEU A 56 0.93 2.06 -8.36
CA LEU A 56 1.25 0.98 -7.43
C LEU A 56 0.84 -0.35 -8.04
N TRP A 57 1.49 -1.42 -7.60
CA TRP A 57 0.90 -2.74 -7.71
C TRP A 57 -0.14 -2.92 -6.60
N LEU A 58 -1.30 -3.47 -6.93
CA LEU A 58 -2.38 -3.70 -5.99
C LEU A 58 -2.97 -5.10 -6.21
N SER A 59 -2.97 -5.92 -5.17
CA SER A 59 -3.55 -7.25 -5.24
C SER A 59 -5.09 -7.20 -5.42
N ALA A 60 -5.66 -8.31 -5.87
CA ALA A 60 -7.08 -8.58 -5.66
C ALA A 60 -7.40 -8.63 -4.15
N PRO A 61 -8.67 -8.46 -3.73
CA PRO A 61 -9.04 -8.72 -2.35
C PRO A 61 -8.73 -10.19 -2.02
N THR A 62 -7.99 -10.42 -0.96
CA THR A 62 -7.55 -11.75 -0.55
C THR A 62 -7.54 -11.85 0.96
N GLU A 63 -7.73 -13.07 1.46
CA GLU A 63 -7.54 -13.42 2.88
C GLU A 63 -6.27 -14.24 3.11
N GLY A 64 -5.55 -14.58 2.04
CA GLY A 64 -4.32 -15.36 2.07
C GLY A 64 -3.10 -14.58 1.62
N ASP A 65 -2.00 -15.32 1.44
CA ASP A 65 -0.72 -14.75 1.04
C ASP A 65 -0.76 -14.25 -0.40
N GLU A 66 -0.14 -13.08 -0.62
CA GLU A 66 0.09 -12.51 -1.94
C GLU A 66 1.59 -12.48 -2.22
N THR A 67 1.97 -12.56 -3.50
CA THR A 67 3.40 -12.64 -3.85
C THR A 67 3.79 -11.70 -4.99
N ILE A 68 4.99 -11.15 -4.88
CA ILE A 68 5.67 -10.46 -5.98
C ILE A 68 6.99 -11.17 -6.23
N THR A 69 7.25 -11.52 -7.49
CA THR A 69 8.54 -12.06 -7.94
C THR A 69 9.28 -11.01 -8.76
N VAL A 70 10.55 -10.80 -8.45
CA VAL A 70 11.45 -9.90 -9.16
C VAL A 70 12.55 -10.74 -9.81
N THR A 71 12.54 -10.80 -11.12
CA THR A 71 13.60 -11.46 -11.91
C THR A 71 14.65 -10.44 -12.32
N LEU A 72 15.90 -10.75 -12.02
CA LEU A 72 17.08 -9.98 -12.41
C LEU A 72 17.57 -10.46 -13.79
N LYS A 73 18.25 -9.58 -14.54
CA LYS A 73 18.83 -9.95 -15.84
C LYS A 73 19.92 -11.03 -15.73
N GLU A 74 20.62 -11.06 -14.60
CA GLU A 74 21.68 -12.00 -14.28
C GLU A 74 21.73 -12.21 -12.77
N ALA A 75 22.33 -13.31 -12.34
CA ALA A 75 22.52 -13.59 -10.92
C ALA A 75 23.47 -12.56 -10.28
N ARG A 76 23.05 -11.95 -9.17
CA ARG A 76 23.80 -10.94 -8.43
C ARG A 76 23.83 -11.25 -6.95
N ASN A 77 24.87 -10.79 -6.25
CA ASN A 77 24.97 -10.90 -4.80
C ASN A 77 24.13 -9.81 -4.13
N VAL A 78 22.84 -10.06 -3.98
CA VAL A 78 21.93 -9.08 -3.36
C VAL A 78 22.10 -9.13 -1.85
N SER A 79 22.28 -7.98 -1.20
CA SER A 79 22.40 -7.88 0.26
C SER A 79 21.39 -6.92 0.88
N ARG A 80 20.73 -6.09 0.06
CA ARG A 80 19.77 -5.08 0.51
C ARG A 80 18.55 -5.03 -0.38
N MET A 81 17.41 -4.71 0.22
CA MET A 81 16.16 -4.47 -0.50
C MET A 81 15.44 -3.27 0.10
N GLN A 82 14.83 -2.43 -0.74
CA GLN A 82 13.91 -1.39 -0.31
C GLN A 82 12.51 -1.72 -0.82
N LEU A 83 11.54 -1.72 0.09
CA LEU A 83 10.11 -1.85 -0.20
C LEU A 83 9.40 -0.56 0.20
N VAL A 84 8.56 -0.03 -0.68
CA VAL A 84 7.70 1.12 -0.40
C VAL A 84 6.25 0.68 -0.45
N PHE A 85 5.59 0.64 0.70
CA PHE A 85 4.21 0.18 0.84
C PHE A 85 3.18 1.29 0.70
N ASP A 86 1.93 0.91 0.46
CA ASP A 86 0.82 1.83 0.58
C ASP A 86 0.53 2.20 2.04
N SER A 87 0.53 3.51 2.30
CA SER A 87 0.18 4.10 3.59
C SER A 87 -0.89 5.17 3.40
N ASN A 88 -1.69 5.04 2.34
CA ASN A 88 -2.73 5.97 1.91
C ASN A 88 -2.27 7.43 1.89
N LEU A 89 -1.37 7.78 0.96
CA LEU A 89 -0.83 9.15 0.85
C LEU A 89 -1.89 10.22 0.56
N ASN A 90 -3.06 9.81 0.08
CA ASN A 90 -4.20 10.70 -0.16
C ASN A 90 -5.13 10.80 1.05
N TYR A 91 -4.78 10.20 2.19
CA TYR A 91 -5.57 10.30 3.40
C TYR A 91 -5.59 11.76 3.87
N HIS A 92 -6.79 12.31 4.00
CA HIS A 92 -6.99 13.68 4.44
C HIS A 92 -6.80 13.76 5.96
N TYR A 93 -5.67 14.31 6.39
CA TYR A 93 -5.48 14.73 7.77
C TYR A 93 -6.20 16.07 7.97
N ASP A 94 -7.47 16.02 8.36
CA ASP A 94 -8.16 17.25 8.80
C ASP A 94 -7.73 17.58 10.23
N ASN A 95 -7.32 18.82 10.43
CA ASN A 95 -6.73 19.32 11.67
C ASN A 95 -7.78 19.86 12.66
N LEU A 96 -9.07 19.66 12.35
CA LEU A 96 -10.21 19.98 13.20
C LEU A 96 -10.93 18.67 13.57
N GLU A 97 -10.76 18.23 14.82
CA GLU A 97 -11.56 17.18 15.48
C GLU A 97 -11.72 15.83 14.75
N ILE A 98 -10.66 15.28 14.14
CA ILE A 98 -10.68 13.87 13.72
C ILE A 98 -10.30 12.97 14.91
N TYR A 99 -11.24 12.13 15.32
CA TYR A 99 -10.96 10.87 16.02
C TYR A 99 -10.62 9.81 14.97
N GLN A 100 -9.33 9.48 14.82
CA GLN A 100 -8.94 8.30 14.03
C GLN A 100 -9.15 7.06 14.88
N ASP A 101 -9.79 6.04 14.33
CA ASP A 101 -9.98 4.73 14.97
C ASP A 101 -8.79 3.78 14.74
N PHE A 102 -7.70 4.27 14.14
CA PHE A 102 -6.47 3.52 13.89
C PHE A 102 -5.23 4.33 14.27
N THR A 103 -4.18 3.62 14.70
CA THR A 103 -2.85 4.20 14.97
C THR A 103 -1.84 3.90 13.85
N ILE A 104 -2.14 2.91 13.01
CA ILE A 104 -1.37 2.50 11.84
C ILE A 104 -2.33 2.39 10.66
N PHE A 105 -1.92 2.89 9.50
CA PHE A 105 -2.74 2.82 8.30
C PHE A 105 -3.14 1.37 7.98
N PRO A 106 -4.45 1.07 7.83
CA PRO A 106 -4.90 -0.28 7.51
C PRO A 106 -4.31 -0.84 6.22
N THR A 107 -4.01 0.02 5.24
CA THR A 107 -3.42 -0.38 3.95
C THR A 107 -1.94 -0.78 4.04
N LEU A 108 -1.28 -0.46 5.16
CA LEU A 108 0.13 -0.75 5.33
C LEU A 108 0.35 -2.25 5.55
N VAL A 109 1.27 -2.82 4.76
CA VAL A 109 1.73 -4.20 4.93
C VAL A 109 2.35 -4.37 6.30
N LYS A 110 1.88 -5.38 7.03
CA LYS A 110 2.24 -5.68 8.41
C LYS A 110 3.30 -6.77 8.50
N ASP A 111 3.02 -7.91 7.90
CA ASP A 111 3.86 -9.11 8.00
C ASP A 111 4.20 -9.61 6.60
N TYR A 112 5.49 -9.83 6.32
CA TYR A 112 5.97 -10.29 5.02
C TYR A 112 7.36 -10.95 5.12
N THR A 113 7.66 -11.80 4.14
CA THR A 113 8.94 -12.52 4.06
C THR A 113 9.57 -12.35 2.68
N VAL A 114 10.88 -12.13 2.65
CA VAL A 114 11.68 -12.04 1.42
C VAL A 114 12.48 -13.33 1.25
N TYR A 115 12.40 -13.91 0.06
CA TYR A 115 13.12 -15.11 -0.35
C TYR A 115 14.03 -14.81 -1.54
N GLY A 116 15.16 -15.51 -1.60
CA GLY A 116 16.03 -15.58 -2.78
C GLY A 116 16.00 -16.98 -3.37
N LYS A 117 15.98 -17.07 -4.70
CA LYS A 117 16.00 -18.36 -5.40
C LYS A 117 17.44 -18.84 -5.59
N LYS A 118 17.72 -20.10 -5.25
CA LYS A 118 19.00 -20.76 -5.51
C LYS A 118 18.75 -22.23 -5.78
N ASN A 119 19.39 -22.77 -6.83
CA ASN A 119 19.26 -24.18 -7.22
C ASN A 119 17.80 -24.65 -7.37
N GLY A 120 16.90 -23.78 -7.86
CA GLY A 120 15.48 -24.09 -8.04
C GLY A 120 14.62 -24.01 -6.78
N ALA A 121 15.19 -23.72 -5.60
CA ALA A 121 14.47 -23.57 -4.34
C ALA A 121 14.49 -22.13 -3.84
N TYR A 122 13.45 -21.72 -3.11
CA TYR A 122 13.41 -20.44 -2.41
C TYR A 122 13.98 -20.60 -1.00
N HIS A 123 14.94 -19.74 -0.67
CA HIS A 123 15.55 -19.65 0.66
C HIS A 123 15.15 -18.33 1.29
N GLU A 124 14.71 -18.38 2.54
CA GLU A 124 14.35 -17.18 3.30
C GLU A 124 15.59 -16.31 3.51
N LEU A 125 15.46 -15.01 3.24
CA LEU A 125 16.52 -14.02 3.45
C LEU A 125 16.21 -13.17 4.68
N ILE A 126 14.95 -12.77 4.85
CA ILE A 126 14.49 -11.98 5.99
C ILE A 126 12.97 -12.04 6.13
N THR A 127 12.49 -12.13 7.37
CA THR A 127 11.07 -11.98 7.73
C THR A 127 10.89 -10.72 8.56
N VAL A 128 9.81 -9.98 8.28
CA VAL A 128 9.42 -8.78 9.01
C VAL A 128 8.01 -8.98 9.53
N THR A 129 7.83 -8.71 10.82
CA THR A 129 6.53 -8.77 11.51
C THR A 129 6.22 -7.42 12.17
N ASP A 130 4.93 -7.13 12.35
CA ASP A 130 4.44 -5.90 13.00
C ASP A 130 5.00 -4.60 12.37
N ASN A 131 5.13 -4.58 11.05
CA ASN A 131 5.59 -3.38 10.34
C ASN A 131 4.58 -2.23 10.44
N TYR A 132 5.09 -1.08 10.83
CA TYR A 132 4.39 0.22 10.89
C TYR A 132 5.04 1.28 10.00
N LYS A 133 6.09 0.93 9.25
CA LYS A 133 6.83 1.85 8.36
C LYS A 133 6.38 1.71 6.90
N ARG A 134 6.21 2.84 6.23
CA ARG A 134 5.96 2.90 4.78
C ARG A 134 7.16 2.39 3.98
N VAL A 135 8.35 2.87 4.32
CA VAL A 135 9.60 2.54 3.63
C VAL A 135 10.39 1.57 4.48
N ASN A 136 10.55 0.35 3.98
CA ASN A 136 11.33 -0.70 4.62
C ASN A 136 12.64 -0.86 3.89
N LYS A 137 13.74 -0.48 4.55
CA LYS A 137 15.11 -0.69 4.07
C LYS A 137 15.67 -1.90 4.79
N LEU A 138 15.78 -3.00 4.06
CA LEU A 138 16.17 -4.31 4.55
C LEU A 138 17.64 -4.55 4.25
N SER A 139 18.32 -5.26 5.14
CA SER A 139 19.69 -5.72 4.96
C SER A 139 19.78 -7.16 5.48
N PHE A 140 20.41 -8.02 4.70
CA PHE A 140 20.57 -9.45 4.99
C PHE A 140 21.93 -9.93 4.45
N GLN A 141 22.28 -11.19 4.77
CA GLN A 141 23.53 -11.76 4.27
C GLN A 141 23.54 -11.78 2.74
N PRO A 142 24.65 -11.37 2.07
CA PRO A 142 24.73 -11.38 0.62
C PRO A 142 24.32 -12.75 0.04
N PHE A 143 23.36 -12.73 -0.88
CA PHE A 143 22.79 -13.93 -1.45
C PHE A 143 22.85 -13.86 -2.97
N LEU A 144 23.58 -14.80 -3.58
CA LEU A 144 23.69 -14.92 -5.03
C LEU A 144 22.38 -15.48 -5.60
N THR A 145 21.65 -14.64 -6.33
CA THR A 145 20.36 -15.02 -6.96
C THR A 145 20.07 -14.19 -8.20
N ASP A 146 19.28 -14.76 -9.10
CA ASP A 146 18.66 -14.09 -10.24
C ASP A 146 17.16 -13.80 -10.00
N GLU A 147 16.60 -14.22 -8.87
CA GLU A 147 15.17 -14.09 -8.61
C GLU A 147 14.89 -13.92 -7.12
N LEU A 148 14.20 -12.83 -6.78
CA LEU A 148 13.73 -12.53 -5.43
C LEU A 148 12.22 -12.70 -5.39
N LYS A 149 11.69 -13.19 -4.28
CA LYS A 149 10.25 -13.28 -4.03
C LYS A 149 9.91 -12.62 -2.71
N VAL A 150 8.90 -11.77 -2.72
CA VAL A 150 8.31 -11.22 -1.51
C VAL A 150 6.94 -11.86 -1.33
N VAL A 151 6.72 -12.46 -0.17
CA VAL A 151 5.44 -13.04 0.24
C VAL A 151 4.84 -12.14 1.31
N PHE A 152 3.64 -11.62 1.06
CA PHE A 152 2.91 -10.75 1.95
C PHE A 152 1.86 -11.57 2.69
N HIS A 153 1.98 -11.65 4.01
CA HIS A 153 1.12 -12.48 4.84
C HIS A 153 -0.06 -11.67 5.41
N LYS A 154 0.18 -10.40 5.74
CA LYS A 154 -0.82 -9.59 6.44
C LYS A 154 -0.63 -8.09 6.22
N THR A 155 -1.74 -7.36 6.20
CA THR A 155 -1.78 -5.90 6.32
C THR A 155 -2.32 -5.49 7.70
N ASN A 156 -2.25 -4.21 8.03
CA ASN A 156 -2.79 -3.68 9.28
C ASN A 156 -4.34 -3.58 9.29
N GLY A 157 -5.04 -4.01 8.24
CA GLY A 157 -6.51 -4.07 8.21
C GLY A 157 -7.15 -4.03 6.83
N ALA A 158 -6.38 -3.78 5.76
CA ALA A 158 -6.88 -3.79 4.39
C ALA A 158 -6.93 -5.20 3.80
N LYS A 159 -7.93 -5.46 2.95
CA LYS A 159 -8.07 -6.73 2.22
C LYS A 159 -7.14 -6.87 1.01
N ARG A 160 -6.34 -5.85 0.72
CA ARG A 160 -5.47 -5.78 -0.47
C ARG A 160 -4.08 -5.37 -0.05
N VAL A 161 -3.08 -5.89 -0.74
CA VAL A 161 -1.68 -5.52 -0.59
C VAL A 161 -1.33 -4.48 -1.64
N GLY A 162 -0.83 -3.32 -1.19
CA GLY A 162 -0.39 -2.23 -2.05
C GLY A 162 1.11 -1.99 -1.94
N VAL A 163 1.82 -2.02 -3.07
CA VAL A 163 3.26 -1.78 -3.14
C VAL A 163 3.56 -0.78 -4.24
N TYR A 164 4.21 0.33 -3.87
CA TYR A 164 4.62 1.37 -4.81
C TYR A 164 5.92 1.03 -5.53
N GLU A 165 6.91 0.51 -4.79
CA GLU A 165 8.25 0.36 -5.34
C GLU A 165 9.02 -0.77 -4.67
N ILE A 166 9.82 -1.49 -5.46
CA ILE A 166 10.80 -2.47 -5.00
C ILE A 166 12.16 -2.13 -5.63
N ARG A 167 13.21 -2.07 -4.79
CA ARG A 167 14.60 -1.95 -5.24
C ARG A 167 15.45 -2.99 -4.55
N ALA A 168 16.34 -3.64 -5.30
CA ALA A 168 17.33 -4.56 -4.77
C ALA A 168 18.73 -4.01 -5.04
N TYR A 169 19.64 -4.19 -4.07
CA TYR A 169 21.01 -3.70 -4.16
C TYR A 169 21.99 -4.78 -3.73
N GLU A 170 23.19 -4.70 -4.30
CA GLU A 170 24.37 -5.45 -3.88
C GLU A 170 24.92 -4.95 -2.54
#